data_AF-A0A9P8PTJ4-F1
#
_entry.id   AF-A0A9P8PTJ4-F1
#
_cell.length_a   1.000
_cell.length_b   1.000
_cell.length_c   1.000
_cell.angle_alpha   90.00
_cell.angle_beta   90.00
_cell.angle_gamma   90.00
#
_symmetry.space_group_name_H-M   'P 1'
#
loop_
_entity.id
_entity.type
_entity.pdbx_description
1 polymer ?
#
loop_
_entity_poly.entity_id
_entity_poly.type
_entity_poly.pdbx_seq_one_letter_code
_entity_poly.pdbx_strand_id
1 'polypeptide(L)'
;MVSETDVIRSFLLERINFQTAMSQQRFANLFPKSTPVELISQLRKRLIRESNKNVATVERNLANYESITDKNSINSEDIEEHDVKKLNDNLVQISKILDTEILTLQDDYQKDLKGFKTLVDQFDDVLLINQDNINDEMLNLDGISELLEKLKQLENDDGEEVD
;
A
#
# COMPACT_ATOMS: atom_id res chain seq x y z
N MET A 1 5.41 22.82 26.50
CA MET A 1 4.07 22.36 26.10
C MET A 1 4.24 21.54 24.85
N VAL A 2 3.61 20.37 24.76
CA VAL A 2 3.58 19.56 23.52
C VAL A 2 2.46 20.13 22.65
N SER A 3 2.74 20.47 21.40
CA SER A 3 1.70 21.00 20.50
C SER A 3 0.73 19.90 20.09
N GLU A 4 -0.50 20.25 19.74
CA GLU A 4 -1.49 19.30 19.23
C GLU A 4 -0.97 18.59 17.96
N THR A 5 -0.21 19.32 17.13
CA THR A 5 0.45 18.77 15.95
C THR A 5 1.55 17.77 16.30
N ASP A 6 2.30 17.96 17.39
CA ASP A 6 3.30 16.98 17.84
C ASP A 6 2.65 15.68 18.34
N VAL A 7 1.45 15.76 18.95
CA VAL A 7 0.68 14.58 19.36
C VAL A 7 0.17 13.83 18.12
N ILE A 8 -0.43 14.54 17.16
CA ILE A 8 -0.93 13.96 15.90
C ILE A 8 0.22 13.37 15.08
N ARG A 9 1.34 14.09 14.97
CA ARG A 9 2.57 13.63 14.30
C ARG A 9 3.05 12.33 14.92
N SER A 10 3.22 12.29 16.24
CA SER A 10 3.70 11.09 16.94
C SER A 10 2.76 9.90 16.73
N PHE A 11 1.45 10.13 16.84
CA PHE A 11 0.43 9.10 16.66
C PHE A 11 0.38 8.53 15.23
N LEU A 12 0.47 9.40 14.22
CA LEU A 12 0.45 8.98 12.81
C LEU A 12 1.75 8.25 12.44
N LEU A 13 2.90 8.78 12.84
CA LEU A 13 4.20 8.17 12.54
C LEU A 13 4.36 6.80 13.19
N GLU A 14 3.88 6.62 14.42
CA GLU A 14 3.95 5.33 15.12
C GLU A 14 3.12 4.24 14.40
N ARG A 15 2.00 4.62 13.77
CA ARG A 15 1.09 3.69 13.07
C ARG A 15 1.47 3.42 11.62
N ILE A 16 2.05 4.41 10.94
CA ILE A 16 2.39 4.31 9.51
C ILE A 16 3.79 3.72 9.31
N ASN A 17 4.65 3.81 10.33
CA ASN A 17 5.98 3.21 10.31
C ASN A 17 5.90 1.70 10.47
N PHE A 18 5.94 0.99 9.34
CA PHE A 18 5.87 -0.46 9.24
C PHE A 18 7.00 -1.16 10.00
N GLN A 19 8.19 -0.56 10.06
CA GLN A 19 9.31 -1.09 10.84
C GLN A 19 9.02 -1.10 12.34
N THR A 20 8.30 -0.08 12.81
CA THR A 20 7.94 0.08 14.23
C THR A 20 6.72 -0.80 14.57
N ALA A 21 5.74 -0.85 13.68
CA ALA A 21 4.53 -1.65 13.84
C ALA A 21 4.76 -3.17 13.69
N MET A 22 5.71 -3.60 12.86
CA MET A 22 5.91 -5.00 12.50
C MET A 22 7.39 -5.43 12.45
N SER A 23 7.81 -6.17 13.47
CA SER A 23 9.15 -6.76 13.53
C SER A 23 9.36 -7.82 12.43
N GLN A 24 10.62 -8.03 12.02
CA GLN A 24 10.95 -9.04 11.00
C GLN A 24 10.48 -10.44 11.40
N GLN A 25 10.59 -10.79 12.68
CA GLN A 25 10.20 -12.11 13.17
C GLN A 25 8.68 -12.29 13.14
N ARG A 26 7.90 -11.26 13.52
CA ARG A 26 6.43 -11.29 13.39
C ARG A 26 6.01 -11.34 11.92
N PHE A 27 6.68 -10.58 11.06
CA PHE A 27 6.41 -10.57 9.63
C PHE A 27 6.67 -11.93 8.96
N ALA A 28 7.83 -12.54 9.24
CA ALA A 28 8.19 -13.84 8.67
C ALA A 28 7.24 -14.96 9.12
N ASN A 29 6.69 -14.88 10.34
CA ASN A 29 5.73 -15.85 10.87
C ASN A 29 4.34 -15.79 10.20
N LEU A 30 4.05 -14.77 9.40
CA LEU A 30 2.82 -14.69 8.61
C LEU A 30 2.84 -15.63 7.40
N PHE A 31 4.02 -16.14 7.04
CA PHE A 31 4.21 -16.98 5.86
C PHE A 31 4.39 -18.45 6.26
N PRO A 32 3.91 -19.38 5.44
CA PRO A 32 4.23 -20.80 5.58
C PRO A 32 5.75 -21.04 5.62
N LYS A 33 6.20 -22.06 6.36
CA LYS A 33 7.63 -22.43 6.43
C LYS A 33 8.22 -22.83 5.07
N SER A 34 7.38 -23.21 4.11
CA SER A 34 7.77 -23.54 2.74
C SER A 34 8.04 -22.31 1.87
N THR A 35 7.66 -21.11 2.31
CA THR A 35 7.88 -19.87 1.55
C THR A 35 9.37 -19.50 1.57
N PRO A 36 9.99 -19.26 0.40
CA PRO A 36 11.39 -18.86 0.30
C PRO A 36 11.70 -17.60 1.12
N VAL A 37 12.76 -17.65 1.92
CA VAL A 37 13.17 -16.55 2.81
C VAL A 37 13.57 -15.31 2.01
N GLU A 38 14.19 -15.47 0.84
CA GLU A 38 14.48 -14.38 -0.09
C GLU A 38 13.22 -13.59 -0.49
N LEU A 39 12.11 -14.27 -0.81
CA LEU A 39 10.86 -13.60 -1.21
C LEU A 39 10.24 -12.82 -0.05
N ILE A 40 10.20 -13.42 1.15
CA ILE A 40 9.74 -12.75 2.37
C ILE A 40 10.59 -11.50 2.66
N SER A 41 11.91 -11.60 2.48
CA SER A 41 12.86 -10.50 2.68
C SER A 41 12.66 -9.38 1.66
N GLN A 42 12.46 -9.71 0.39
CA GLN A 42 12.19 -8.74 -0.67
C GLN A 42 10.86 -8.02 -0.46
N LEU A 43 9.79 -8.75 -0.16
CA LEU A 43 8.48 -8.16 0.16
C LEU A 43 8.58 -7.22 1.36
N ARG A 44 9.29 -7.64 2.42
CA ARG A 44 9.52 -6.78 3.59
C ARG A 44 10.25 -5.50 3.21
N LYS A 45 11.30 -5.57 2.38
CA LYS A 45 12.04 -4.39 1.91
C LYS A 45 11.14 -3.45 1.09
N ARG A 46 10.26 -3.98 0.24
CA ARG A 46 9.29 -3.17 -0.53
C ARG A 46 8.33 -2.43 0.42
N LEU A 47 7.74 -3.13 1.39
CA LEU A 47 6.85 -2.54 2.39
C LEU A 47 7.52 -1.47 3.25
N ILE A 48 8.80 -1.65 3.60
CA ILE A 48 9.56 -0.62 4.32
C ILE A 48 9.76 0.63 3.46
N ARG A 49 10.09 0.46 2.17
CA ARG A 49 10.25 1.60 1.25
C ARG A 49 8.95 2.38 1.10
N GLU A 50 7.83 1.69 0.91
CA GLU A 50 6.52 2.34 0.80
C GLU A 50 6.10 3.01 2.11
N SER A 51 6.33 2.35 3.25
CA SER A 51 6.10 2.95 4.56
C SER A 51 6.90 4.25 4.75
N ASN A 52 8.17 4.28 4.33
CA ASN A 52 9.00 5.49 4.41
C ASN A 52 8.49 6.61 3.49
N LYS A 53 8.00 6.28 2.29
CA LYS A 53 7.37 7.26 1.39
C LYS A 53 6.11 7.84 2.04
N ASN A 54 5.27 7.00 2.62
CA ASN A 54 4.05 7.43 3.31
C ASN A 54 4.35 8.31 4.52
N VAL A 55 5.36 7.96 5.31
CA VAL A 55 5.88 8.80 6.41
C VAL A 55 6.28 10.18 5.87
N ALA A 56 7.09 10.24 4.82
CA ALA A 56 7.55 11.51 4.24
C ALA A 56 6.38 12.36 3.70
N THR A 57 5.37 11.73 3.10
CA THR A 57 4.15 12.42 2.63
C THR A 57 3.34 12.98 3.80
N VAL A 58 3.16 12.21 4.87
CA VAL A 58 2.46 12.66 6.07
C VAL A 58 3.21 13.79 6.78
N GLU A 59 4.53 13.69 6.90
CA GLU A 59 5.36 14.76 7.45
C GLU A 59 5.27 16.04 6.62
N ARG A 60 5.29 15.93 5.29
CA ARG A 60 5.10 17.08 4.39
C ARG A 60 3.71 17.70 4.57
N ASN A 61 2.67 16.89 4.68
CA ASN A 61 1.30 17.37 4.87
C ASN A 61 1.11 18.03 6.24
N LEU A 62 1.73 17.48 7.29
CA LEU A 62 1.74 18.09 8.63
C LEU A 62 2.50 19.41 8.64
N ALA A 63 3.66 19.49 7.99
CA ALA A 63 4.43 20.74 7.89
C ALA A 63 3.66 21.82 7.09
N ASN A 64 2.94 21.40 6.04
CA ASN A 64 2.05 22.30 5.30
C ASN A 64 0.89 22.78 6.17
N TYR A 65 0.31 21.90 7.00
CA TYR A 65 -0.73 22.25 7.95
C TYR A 65 -0.21 23.25 8.99
N GLU A 66 0.94 22.98 9.62
CA GLU A 66 1.61 23.89 10.58
C GLU A 66 1.84 25.28 9.96
N SER A 67 2.37 25.32 8.73
CA SER A 67 2.60 26.57 7.97
C SER A 67 1.31 27.34 7.68
N ILE A 68 0.20 26.65 7.44
CA ILE A 68 -1.12 27.27 7.23
C ILE A 68 -1.68 27.80 8.56
N THR A 69 -1.57 27.04 9.66
CA THR A 69 -2.00 27.48 10.99
C THR A 69 -1.15 28.61 11.55
N ASP A 70 0.17 28.62 11.32
CA ASP A 70 1.07 29.70 11.76
C ASP A 70 0.82 31.00 10.98
N LYS A 71 0.52 30.89 9.67
CA LYS A 71 0.10 32.04 8.83
C LYS A 71 -1.28 32.55 9.17
N ASN A 72 -2.16 31.68 9.66
CA ASN A 72 -3.45 32.01 10.25
C ASN A 72 -3.32 32.09 11.77
N SER A 73 -2.26 32.72 12.30
CA SER A 73 -2.22 33.15 13.69
C SER A 73 -3.35 34.17 13.90
N ILE A 74 -4.54 33.61 14.10
CA ILE A 74 -5.74 34.31 14.52
C ILE A 74 -5.35 34.91 15.87
N ASN A 75 -5.31 36.24 15.92
CA ASN A 75 -5.36 36.95 17.19
C ASN A 75 -6.47 36.28 18.01
N SER A 76 -6.12 35.73 19.16
CA SER A 76 -6.99 34.91 20.02
C SER A 76 -8.23 35.63 20.55
N GLU A 77 -8.53 36.83 20.05
CA GLU A 77 -9.67 37.66 20.38
C GLU A 77 -10.82 37.54 19.35
N ASP A 78 -10.59 36.99 18.14
CA ASP A 78 -11.58 36.96 17.05
C ASP A 78 -11.86 35.56 16.47
N ILE A 79 -11.89 34.49 17.28
CA ILE A 79 -12.45 33.20 16.80
C ILE A 79 -13.98 33.32 16.84
N GLU A 80 -14.54 33.94 15.80
CA GLU A 80 -15.98 33.90 15.56
C GLU A 80 -16.39 32.47 15.17
N GLU A 81 -17.60 32.06 15.58
CA GLU A 81 -18.23 30.74 15.36
C GLU A 81 -18.19 30.26 13.89
N HIS A 82 -18.01 31.21 12.95
CA HIS A 82 -17.85 30.99 11.52
C HIS A 82 -16.54 30.26 11.14
N ASP A 83 -15.42 30.50 11.85
CA ASP A 83 -14.13 29.91 11.50
C ASP A 83 -14.01 28.44 11.95
N VAL A 84 -14.61 28.09 13.08
CA VAL A 84 -14.73 26.70 13.55
C VAL A 84 -15.59 25.88 12.59
N LYS A 85 -16.67 26.46 12.08
CA LYS A 85 -17.54 25.80 11.09
C LYS A 85 -16.79 25.52 9.78
N LYS A 86 -16.01 26.49 9.29
CA LYS A 86 -15.20 26.33 8.08
C LYS A 86 -14.10 25.28 8.26
N LEU A 87 -13.47 25.22 9.43
CA LEU A 87 -12.47 24.19 9.76
C LEU A 87 -13.11 22.79 9.78
N ASN A 88 -14.28 22.66 10.39
CA ASN A 88 -15.05 21.41 10.41
C ASN A 88 -15.47 20.97 9.00
N ASP A 89 -15.94 21.90 8.16
CA ASP A 89 -16.31 21.60 6.77
C ASP A 89 -15.10 21.11 5.95
N ASN A 90 -13.92 21.71 6.16
CA ASN A 90 -12.67 21.26 5.53
C ASN A 90 -12.26 19.86 6.01
N LEU A 91 -12.38 19.56 7.31
CA LEU A 91 -12.09 18.22 7.86
C LEU A 91 -13.04 17.15 7.29
N VAL A 92 -14.32 17.49 7.16
CA VAL A 92 -15.32 16.61 6.53
C VAL A 92 -14.98 16.35 5.06
N GLN A 93 -14.53 17.36 4.31
CA GLN A 93 -14.09 17.17 2.92
C GLN A 93 -12.86 16.26 2.82
N ILE A 94 -11.86 16.45 3.68
CA ILE A 94 -10.67 15.59 3.74
C ILE A 94 -11.08 14.14 4.05
N SER A 95 -11.98 13.93 5.01
CA SER A 95 -12.50 12.59 5.32
C SER A 95 -13.13 11.92 4.10
N LYS A 96 -13.95 12.65 3.33
CA LYS A 96 -14.58 12.11 2.11
C LYS A 96 -13.58 11.74 1.03
N ILE A 97 -12.53 12.54 0.87
CA ILE A 97 -11.44 12.23 -0.08
C ILE A 97 -10.73 10.96 0.35
N LEU A 98 -10.39 10.83 1.63
CA LEU A 98 -9.75 9.64 2.18
C LEU A 98 -10.62 8.39 2.06
N ASP A 99 -11.93 8.50 2.33
CA ASP A 99 -12.86 7.38 2.18
C ASP A 99 -12.95 6.91 0.72
N THR A 100 -12.92 7.86 -0.23
CA THR A 100 -12.92 7.54 -1.67
C THR A 100 -11.63 6.82 -2.06
N GLU A 101 -10.48 7.31 -1.61
CA GLU A 101 -9.18 6.71 -1.92
C GLU A 101 -9.05 5.30 -1.35
N ILE A 102 -9.56 5.08 -0.12
CA ILE A 102 -9.61 3.76 0.50
C ILE A 102 -10.45 2.79 -0.35
N LEU A 103 -11.59 3.25 -0.87
CA LEU A 103 -12.45 2.41 -1.72
C LEU A 103 -11.77 2.07 -3.06
N THR A 104 -11.07 3.03 -3.68
CA THR A 104 -10.29 2.79 -4.90
C THR A 104 -9.20 1.75 -4.65
N LEU A 105 -8.39 1.92 -3.59
CA LEU A 105 -7.35 0.97 -3.24
C LEU A 105 -7.89 -0.42 -2.90
N GLN A 106 -9.08 -0.51 -2.30
CA GLN A 106 -9.75 -1.78 -2.05
C GLN A 106 -10.21 -2.46 -3.33
N ASP A 107 -10.71 -1.71 -4.31
CA ASP A 107 -11.13 -2.24 -5.60
C ASP A 107 -9.93 -2.75 -6.41
N ASP A 108 -8.84 -1.98 -6.44
CA ASP A 108 -7.61 -2.37 -7.14
C ASP A 108 -6.97 -3.60 -6.49
N TYR A 109 -6.92 -3.66 -5.16
CA TYR A 109 -6.48 -4.86 -4.45
C TYR A 109 -7.34 -6.10 -4.78
N GLN A 110 -8.66 -5.94 -4.93
CA GLN A 110 -9.54 -7.05 -5.32
C GLN A 110 -9.32 -7.49 -6.77
N LYS A 111 -9.05 -6.56 -7.69
CA LYS A 111 -8.70 -6.88 -9.08
C LYS A 111 -7.40 -7.67 -9.15
N ASP A 112 -6.37 -7.23 -8.45
CA ASP A 112 -5.07 -7.91 -8.40
C ASP A 112 -5.21 -9.31 -7.81
N LEU A 113 -5.97 -9.45 -6.72
CA LEU A 113 -6.22 -10.75 -6.10
C LEU A 113 -6.95 -11.71 -7.07
N LYS A 114 -7.90 -11.19 -7.86
CA LYS A 114 -8.61 -11.97 -8.88
C LYS A 114 -7.69 -12.35 -10.05
N GLY A 115 -6.85 -11.43 -10.51
CA GLY A 115 -5.83 -11.67 -11.53
C GLY A 115 -4.86 -12.76 -11.10
N PHE A 116 -4.35 -12.64 -9.87
CA PHE A 116 -3.45 -13.63 -9.27
C PHE A 116 -4.11 -15.01 -9.15
N LYS A 117 -5.36 -15.07 -8.67
CA LYS A 117 -6.10 -16.33 -8.58
C LYS A 117 -6.26 -17.01 -9.95
N THR A 118 -6.58 -16.22 -10.98
CA THR A 118 -6.73 -16.73 -12.35
C THR A 118 -5.41 -17.30 -12.87
N LEU A 119 -4.28 -16.67 -12.54
CA LEU A 119 -2.94 -17.16 -12.88
C LEU A 119 -2.61 -18.46 -12.16
N VAL A 120 -2.95 -18.59 -10.88
CA VAL A 120 -2.76 -19.83 -10.12
C VAL A 120 -3.58 -20.97 -10.73
N ASP A 121 -4.86 -20.73 -11.04
CA ASP A 121 -5.73 -21.73 -11.67
C ASP A 121 -5.15 -22.20 -13.02
N GLN A 122 -4.65 -21.25 -13.85
CA GLN A 122 -3.99 -21.59 -15.12
C GLN A 122 -2.66 -22.34 -14.93
N PHE A 123 -1.93 -22.05 -13.86
CA PHE A 123 -0.68 -22.75 -13.54
C PHE A 123 -0.95 -24.19 -13.12
N ASP A 124 -1.99 -24.42 -12.33
CA ASP A 124 -2.43 -25.76 -11.94
C ASP A 124 -2.88 -26.58 -13.16
N ASP A 125 -3.60 -25.97 -14.11
CA ASP A 125 -3.98 -26.62 -15.37
C ASP A 125 -2.75 -27.00 -16.22
N VAL A 126 -1.76 -26.12 -16.34
CA VAL A 126 -0.51 -26.41 -17.06
C VAL A 126 0.31 -27.48 -16.34
N LEU A 127 0.32 -27.50 -15.01
CA LEU A 127 0.97 -28.55 -14.23
C LEU A 127 0.29 -29.91 -14.40
N LEU A 128 -1.05 -29.96 -14.45
CA LEU A 128 -1.81 -31.18 -14.75
C LEU A 128 -1.47 -31.71 -16.16
N ILE A 129 -1.50 -30.84 -17.17
CA ILE A 129 -1.11 -31.19 -18.55
C ILE A 129 0.32 -31.73 -18.59
N ASN A 130 1.24 -31.10 -17.86
CA ASN A 130 2.63 -31.55 -17.82
C ASN A 130 2.81 -32.86 -17.02
N GLN A 131 2.02 -33.12 -15.99
CA GLN A 131 2.03 -34.41 -15.29
C GLN A 131 1.54 -35.54 -16.20
N ASP A 132 0.49 -35.30 -16.98
CA ASP A 132 -0.01 -36.27 -17.96
C ASP A 132 1.02 -36.51 -19.07
N ASN A 133 1.67 -35.45 -19.57
CA ASN A 133 2.65 -35.57 -20.66
C ASN A 133 4.06 -36.01 -20.22
N ILE A 134 4.43 -35.94 -18.93
CA ILE A 134 5.66 -36.55 -18.42
C ILE A 134 5.64 -38.07 -18.64
N ASN A 135 4.45 -38.68 -18.67
CA ASN A 135 4.30 -40.09 -19.05
C ASN A 135 4.53 -40.34 -20.54
N ASP A 136 4.46 -39.29 -21.39
CA ASP A 136 4.59 -39.32 -22.85
C ASP A 136 5.83 -38.54 -23.39
N GLU A 137 6.76 -38.13 -22.52
CA GLU A 137 8.00 -37.38 -22.84
C GLU A 137 7.84 -36.00 -23.53
N MET A 138 6.69 -35.31 -23.42
CA MET A 138 6.52 -33.95 -23.99
C MET A 138 6.07 -32.88 -22.97
N LEU A 139 6.99 -32.02 -22.50
CA LEU A 139 6.63 -30.89 -21.64
C LEU A 139 6.08 -29.70 -22.44
N ASN A 140 4.98 -29.11 -21.98
CA ASN A 140 4.39 -27.88 -22.51
C ASN A 140 5.10 -26.65 -21.92
N LEU A 141 6.29 -26.35 -22.44
CA LEU A 141 7.13 -25.21 -22.02
C LEU A 141 6.61 -23.86 -22.52
N ASP A 142 5.83 -23.85 -23.60
CA ASP A 142 5.24 -22.63 -24.17
C ASP A 142 4.17 -22.06 -23.23
N GLY A 143 3.30 -22.89 -22.67
CA GLY A 143 2.30 -22.47 -21.68
C GLY A 143 2.92 -21.91 -20.39
N ILE A 144 4.04 -22.49 -19.94
CA ILE A 144 4.80 -21.97 -18.78
C ILE A 144 5.40 -20.59 -19.10
N SER A 145 5.97 -20.42 -20.31
CA SER A 145 6.56 -19.15 -20.73
C SER A 145 5.51 -18.04 -20.84
N GLU A 146 4.32 -18.34 -21.35
CA GLU A 146 3.21 -17.40 -21.48
C GLU A 146 2.66 -16.97 -20.11
N LEU A 147 2.61 -17.89 -19.13
CA LEU A 147 2.21 -17.56 -17.75
C LEU A 147 3.26 -16.68 -17.05
N LEU A 148 4.55 -16.93 -17.28
CA LEU A 148 5.63 -16.07 -16.75
C LEU A 148 5.58 -14.65 -17.36
N GLU A 149 5.18 -14.51 -18.62
CA GLU A 149 4.99 -13.20 -19.25
C GLU A 149 3.79 -12.44 -18.67
N LYS A 150 2.65 -13.11 -18.48
CA LYS A 150 1.47 -12.52 -17.81
C LYS A 150 1.77 -12.10 -16.37
N LEU A 151 2.58 -12.89 -15.67
CA LEU A 151 3.01 -12.58 -14.30
C LEU A 151 3.91 -11.33 -14.27
N LYS A 152 4.80 -11.17 -15.27
CA LYS A 152 5.59 -9.94 -15.44
C LYS A 152 4.75 -8.72 -15.84
N GLN A 153 3.68 -8.90 -16.61
CA GLN A 153 2.78 -7.80 -16.97
C GLN A 153 2.03 -7.27 -15.73
N LEU A 154 1.54 -8.17 -14.88
CA LEU A 154 1.00 -7.78 -13.56
C LEU A 154 2.03 -7.12 -12.64
N GLU A 155 3.33 -7.37 -12.82
CA GLU A 155 4.39 -6.64 -12.11
C GLU A 155 4.68 -5.25 -12.70
N ASN A 156 4.33 -4.99 -13.97
CA ASN A 156 4.70 -3.78 -14.71
C ASN A 156 3.54 -2.79 -14.94
N ASP A 157 2.28 -3.19 -14.76
CA ASP A 157 1.12 -2.27 -14.85
C ASP A 157 1.13 -1.17 -13.75
N ASP A 158 2.05 -1.26 -12.78
CA ASP A 158 2.40 -0.19 -11.81
C ASP A 158 3.30 0.93 -12.41
N GLY A 159 3.68 0.84 -13.69
CA GLY A 159 4.86 1.54 -14.25
C GLY A 159 4.67 2.51 -15.42
N GLU A 160 3.48 2.69 -15.99
CA GLU A 160 3.28 3.73 -17.02
C GLU A 160 2.95 5.09 -16.37
N GLU A 161 3.99 5.77 -15.86
CA GLU A 161 3.98 7.23 -15.81
C GLU A 161 3.99 7.76 -17.26
N VAL A 162 2.89 8.41 -17.63
CA VAL A 162 2.76 9.21 -18.85
C VAL A 162 3.78 10.35 -18.80
N ASP A 163 4.74 10.34 -19.73
CA ASP A 163 5.64 11.47 -20.04
C ASP A 163 4.87 12.76 -20.43
#